data_AF-A0A7Y2MPR2-F1
#
_entry.id   AF-A0A7Y2MPR2-F1
#
_cell.length_a   1.000
_cell.length_b   1.000
_cell.length_c   1.000
_cell.angle_alpha   90.00
_cell.angle_beta   90.00
_cell.angle_gamma   90.00
#
_symmetry.space_group_name_H-M   'P 1'
#
loop_
_entity.id
_entity.type
_entity.pdbx_description
1 polymer ?
#
loop_
_entity_poly.entity_id
_entity_poly.type
_entity_poly.pdbx_seq_one_letter_code
_entity_poly.pdbx_strand_id
1 'polypeptide(L)'
;GAWRAPYTNFLGFAEQSFFDEVAEIINVDAVQLRMDLLEHAKGNADDERMQWSPERMQGVVQLAAEKGNWGKEEDGVYKGFSAYYSHNTHVAEVADIVMEDGQPVVKKVVCAVDCGIVINPLGAKNQIEGGVVDGIGHAMYGDLEFDGGKPSSTNFDKYRLIRFREAPEVEVYFVENDLDPTGLGEPSLPPAGGAIANAIYRATKKRIYKQPFIKQEEILG
;
A
#
# COMPACT_ATOMS: atom_id res chain seq x y z
N GLY A 1 0.48 -22.63 4.10
CA GLY A 1 1.64 -22.13 4.86
C GLY A 1 1.53 -20.64 5.03
N ALA A 2 2.49 -19.98 5.67
CA ALA A 2 2.50 -18.52 5.76
C ALA A 2 2.94 -17.90 4.42
N TRP A 3 2.23 -16.86 4.01
CA TRP A 3 2.65 -15.90 2.98
C TRP A 3 3.00 -14.58 3.70
N ARG A 4 3.86 -13.76 3.09
CA ARG A 4 4.41 -12.53 3.67
C ARG A 4 3.30 -11.63 4.21
N ALA A 5 3.51 -11.07 5.40
CA ALA A 5 2.55 -10.26 6.13
C ALA A 5 1.21 -11.00 6.34
N PRO A 6 1.21 -12.18 7.00
CA PRO A 6 0.01 -13.00 7.15
C PRO A 6 -1.09 -12.18 7.84
N TYR A 7 -2.33 -12.36 7.38
CA TYR A 7 -3.50 -11.55 7.75
C TYR A 7 -3.51 -10.14 7.16
N THR A 8 -2.42 -9.38 7.30
CA THR A 8 -2.37 -7.98 6.86
C THR A 8 -2.29 -7.83 5.34
N ASN A 9 -1.74 -8.83 4.63
CA ASN A 9 -1.63 -8.85 3.18
C ASN A 9 -2.96 -8.76 2.41
N PHE A 10 -4.07 -9.24 2.99
CA PHE A 10 -5.41 -9.04 2.43
C PHE A 10 -6.18 -7.90 3.13
N LEU A 11 -5.97 -7.70 4.44
CA LEU A 11 -6.67 -6.65 5.19
C LEU A 11 -6.24 -5.23 4.77
N GLY A 12 -4.95 -5.02 4.46
CA GLY A 12 -4.43 -3.72 4.07
C GLY A 12 -5.17 -3.10 2.89
N PHE A 13 -5.42 -3.90 1.84
CA PHE A 13 -6.24 -3.44 0.71
C PHE A 13 -7.68 -3.10 1.14
N ALA A 14 -8.35 -4.02 1.85
CA ALA A 14 -9.77 -3.86 2.19
C ALA A 14 -10.00 -2.66 3.12
N GLU A 15 -9.21 -2.54 4.18
CA GLU A 15 -9.30 -1.47 5.17
C GLU A 15 -8.98 -0.10 4.54
N GLN A 16 -7.93 -0.02 3.74
CA GLN A 16 -7.48 1.26 3.19
C GLN A 16 -8.35 1.75 2.04
N SER A 17 -8.98 0.83 1.29
CA SER A 17 -10.03 1.18 0.32
C SER A 17 -11.29 1.67 1.04
N PHE A 18 -11.70 1.00 2.12
CA PHE A 18 -12.84 1.42 2.92
C PHE A 18 -12.67 2.84 3.49
N PHE A 19 -11.51 3.16 4.06
CA PHE A 19 -11.27 4.52 4.54
C PHE A 19 -11.23 5.57 3.41
N ASP A 20 -10.84 5.21 2.19
CA ASP A 20 -10.91 6.13 1.03
C ASP A 20 -12.36 6.37 0.60
N GLU A 21 -13.22 5.34 0.65
CA GLU A 21 -14.67 5.48 0.45
C GLU A 21 -15.32 6.36 1.52
N VAL A 22 -14.97 6.17 2.79
CA VAL A 22 -15.47 7.01 3.88
C VAL A 22 -15.09 8.47 3.63
N ALA A 23 -13.83 8.74 3.26
CA ALA A 23 -13.34 10.09 2.97
C ALA A 23 -14.17 10.75 1.86
N GLU A 24 -14.46 10.01 0.78
CA GLU A 24 -15.30 10.49 -0.31
C GLU A 24 -16.73 10.77 0.12
N ILE A 25 -17.38 9.84 0.85
CA ILE A 25 -18.76 9.99 1.31
C ILE A 25 -18.94 11.24 2.17
N ILE A 26 -17.95 11.55 3.02
CA ILE A 26 -17.99 12.71 3.90
C ILE A 26 -17.36 13.97 3.28
N ASN A 27 -16.90 13.90 2.02
CA ASN A 27 -16.25 14.98 1.29
C ASN A 27 -15.01 15.56 1.99
N VAL A 28 -14.16 14.69 2.52
CA VAL A 28 -12.86 15.05 3.12
C VAL A 28 -11.75 14.39 2.30
N ASP A 29 -10.60 15.07 2.18
CA ASP A 29 -9.43 14.47 1.54
C ASP A 29 -8.98 13.18 2.26
N ALA A 30 -8.54 12.19 1.51
CA ALA A 30 -8.22 10.87 2.08
C ALA A 30 -7.07 10.94 3.09
N VAL A 31 -6.02 11.74 2.83
CA VAL A 31 -4.90 11.95 3.76
C VAL A 31 -5.38 12.75 4.97
N GLN A 32 -6.16 13.82 4.76
CA GLN A 32 -6.70 14.62 5.86
C GLN A 32 -7.58 13.80 6.80
N LEU A 33 -8.43 12.90 6.26
CA LEU A 33 -9.23 11.99 7.10
C LEU A 33 -8.33 11.15 8.03
N ARG A 34 -7.21 10.61 7.51
CA ARG A 34 -6.29 9.83 8.36
C ARG A 34 -5.66 10.71 9.43
N MET A 35 -5.23 11.92 9.08
CA MET A 35 -4.65 12.86 10.05
C MET A 35 -5.64 13.20 11.17
N ASP A 36 -6.90 13.47 10.82
CA ASP A 36 -7.96 13.80 11.78
C ASP A 36 -8.29 12.61 12.70
N LEU A 37 -8.39 11.40 12.15
CA LEU A 37 -8.64 10.19 12.95
C LEU A 37 -7.48 9.90 13.91
N LEU A 38 -6.25 10.03 13.44
CA LEU A 38 -5.07 9.82 14.27
C LEU A 38 -4.93 10.87 15.37
N GLU A 39 -5.32 12.11 15.10
CA GLU A 39 -5.35 13.16 16.13
C GLU A 39 -6.32 12.81 17.27
N HIS A 40 -7.52 12.32 16.93
CA HIS A 40 -8.49 11.88 17.93
C HIS A 40 -8.04 10.63 18.69
N ALA A 41 -7.18 9.80 18.10
CA ALA A 41 -6.68 8.59 18.73
C ALA A 41 -5.55 8.84 19.75
N LYS A 42 -4.92 10.02 19.72
CA LYS A 42 -3.86 10.38 20.69
C LYS A 42 -4.34 10.24 22.12
N GLY A 43 -3.53 9.60 22.96
CA GLY A 43 -3.85 9.35 24.37
C GLY A 43 -4.91 8.26 24.63
N ASN A 44 -5.44 7.61 23.59
CA ASN A 44 -6.38 6.48 23.69
C ASN A 44 -5.77 5.18 23.11
N ALA A 45 -4.46 5.20 22.87
CA ALA A 45 -3.72 4.27 22.02
C ALA A 45 -2.86 3.26 22.80
N ASP A 46 -3.17 3.04 24.08
CA ASP A 46 -2.27 2.31 24.98
C ASP A 46 -2.58 0.80 24.98
N ASP A 47 -1.94 0.05 24.09
CA ASP A 47 -1.76 -1.40 24.25
C ASP A 47 -0.26 -1.68 24.46
N GLU A 48 0.14 -2.02 25.70
CA GLU A 48 1.54 -2.31 26.04
C GLU A 48 2.16 -3.46 25.21
N ARG A 49 1.34 -4.26 24.52
CA ARG A 49 1.79 -5.35 23.64
C ARG A 49 2.07 -4.88 22.21
N MET A 50 1.59 -3.70 21.82
CA MET A 50 1.73 -3.13 20.49
C MET A 50 2.49 -1.81 20.59
N GLN A 51 3.55 -1.63 19.81
CA GLN A 51 4.22 -0.32 19.71
C GLN A 51 3.53 0.60 18.70
N TRP A 52 2.20 0.53 18.66
CA TRP A 52 1.40 1.39 17.82
C TRP A 52 1.36 2.80 18.41
N SER A 53 1.64 3.81 17.59
CA SER A 53 1.55 5.22 17.97
C SER A 53 0.81 6.00 16.89
N PRO A 54 -0.25 6.76 17.24
CA PRO A 54 -0.88 7.70 16.34
C PRO A 54 0.09 8.76 15.81
N GLU A 55 1.02 9.23 16.65
CA GLU A 55 2.02 10.24 16.30
C GLU A 55 3.00 9.72 15.24
N ARG A 56 3.51 8.49 15.42
CA ARG A 56 4.37 7.84 14.42
C ARG A 56 3.64 7.62 13.11
N MET A 57 2.36 7.21 13.18
CA MET A 57 1.52 7.07 11.98
C MET A 57 1.31 8.41 11.27
N GLN A 58 1.01 9.49 12.00
CA GLN A 58 0.90 10.84 11.43
C GLN A 58 2.21 11.25 10.73
N GLY A 59 3.36 10.93 11.33
CA GLY A 59 4.69 11.19 10.75
C GLY A 59 4.87 10.54 9.37
N VAL A 60 4.58 9.25 9.24
CA VAL A 60 4.69 8.56 7.94
C VAL A 60 3.63 9.03 6.94
N VAL A 61 2.41 9.30 7.38
CA VAL A 61 1.33 9.85 6.53
C VAL A 61 1.75 11.18 5.94
N GLN A 62 2.25 12.10 6.77
CA GLN A 62 2.73 13.41 6.34
C GLN A 62 3.93 13.29 5.39
N LEU A 63 4.91 12.45 5.73
CA LEU A 63 6.10 12.26 4.92
C LEU A 63 5.76 11.67 3.54
N ALA A 64 4.89 10.66 3.48
CA ALA A 64 4.42 10.08 2.22
C ALA A 64 3.65 11.10 1.38
N ALA A 65 2.76 11.88 1.99
CA ALA A 65 1.99 12.90 1.28
C ALA A 65 2.88 14.03 0.72
N GLU A 66 3.88 14.47 1.49
CA GLU A 66 4.86 15.47 1.05
C GLU A 66 5.70 14.94 -0.12
N LYS A 67 6.37 13.79 0.05
CA LYS A 67 7.27 13.22 -0.97
C LYS A 67 6.52 12.70 -2.19
N GLY A 68 5.28 12.25 -2.00
CA GLY A 68 4.37 11.83 -3.07
C GLY A 68 3.72 12.97 -3.84
N ASN A 69 3.95 14.23 -3.46
CA ASN A 69 3.26 15.40 -4.03
C ASN A 69 1.73 15.21 -4.04
N TRP A 70 1.17 14.79 -2.91
CA TRP A 70 -0.27 14.57 -2.77
C TRP A 70 -1.07 15.85 -3.08
N GLY A 71 -2.14 15.74 -3.88
CA GLY A 71 -2.97 16.87 -4.30
C GLY A 71 -2.32 17.78 -5.35
N LYS A 72 -1.18 17.36 -5.92
CA LYS A 72 -0.46 18.03 -7.02
C LYS A 72 -0.15 17.03 -8.12
N GLU A 73 -1.19 16.37 -8.62
CA GLU A 73 -1.09 15.41 -9.71
C GLU A 73 -0.69 16.07 -11.03
N GLU A 74 0.18 15.41 -11.79
CA GLU A 74 0.43 15.76 -13.19
C GLU A 74 -0.74 15.30 -14.07
N ASP A 75 -0.96 15.96 -15.21
CA ASP A 75 -2.03 15.60 -16.13
C ASP A 75 -1.89 14.14 -16.59
N GLY A 76 -2.95 13.35 -16.40
CA GLY A 76 -2.98 11.92 -16.75
C GLY A 76 -2.38 10.97 -15.71
N VAL A 77 -1.87 11.51 -14.59
CA VAL A 77 -1.43 10.72 -13.43
C VAL A 77 -2.52 10.72 -12.36
N TYR A 78 -2.81 9.56 -11.81
CA TYR A 78 -3.77 9.39 -10.72
C TYR A 78 -3.05 8.85 -9.49
N LYS A 79 -3.23 9.50 -8.34
CA LYS A 79 -2.54 9.16 -7.09
C LYS A 79 -3.46 8.47 -6.12
N GLY A 80 -3.06 7.37 -5.51
CA GLY A 80 -3.80 6.75 -4.41
C GLY A 80 -2.97 6.68 -3.14
N PHE A 81 -3.64 6.80 -1.99
CA PHE A 81 -3.00 6.83 -0.68
C PHE A 81 -3.43 5.63 0.16
N SER A 82 -2.51 5.14 1.00
CA SER A 82 -2.74 4.04 1.93
C SER A 82 -1.76 4.13 3.10
N ALA A 83 -2.19 3.80 4.31
CA ALA A 83 -1.31 3.73 5.48
C ALA A 83 -1.63 2.49 6.32
N TYR A 84 -0.61 1.82 6.85
CA TYR A 84 -0.80 0.57 7.57
C TYR A 84 0.22 0.39 8.69
N TYR A 85 -0.23 -0.24 9.78
CA TYR A 85 0.63 -0.63 10.89
C TYR A 85 0.75 -2.14 10.95
N SER A 86 1.99 -2.64 10.96
CA SER A 86 2.26 -4.06 11.21
C SER A 86 3.68 -4.25 11.71
N HIS A 87 3.91 -5.30 12.51
CA HIS A 87 5.24 -5.63 13.05
C HIS A 87 5.93 -4.45 13.78
N ASN A 88 5.16 -3.67 14.52
CA ASN A 88 5.59 -2.46 15.25
C ASN A 88 6.13 -1.32 14.36
N THR A 89 5.88 -1.40 13.06
CA THR A 89 6.32 -0.44 12.05
C THR A 89 5.12 0.25 11.43
N HIS A 90 5.26 1.55 11.21
CA HIS A 90 4.26 2.40 10.56
C HIS A 90 4.69 2.65 9.12
N VAL A 91 3.78 2.46 8.17
CA VAL A 91 4.06 2.65 6.75
C VAL A 91 2.94 3.44 6.11
N ALA A 92 3.28 4.39 5.24
CA ALA A 92 2.34 5.06 4.37
C ALA A 92 2.86 5.09 2.93
N GLU A 93 1.97 4.91 1.97
CA GLU A 93 2.29 4.82 0.55
C GLU A 93 1.41 5.74 -0.28
N VAL A 94 2.04 6.42 -1.26
CA VAL A 94 1.38 7.13 -2.34
C VAL A 94 1.76 6.44 -3.65
N ALA A 95 0.79 5.90 -4.37
CA ALA A 95 0.97 5.24 -5.65
C ALA A 95 0.52 6.13 -6.80
N ASP A 96 1.39 6.31 -7.78
CA ASP A 96 1.12 7.02 -9.04
C ASP A 96 0.82 5.99 -10.13
N ILE A 97 -0.36 6.10 -10.74
CA ILE A 97 -0.73 5.28 -11.89
C ILE A 97 -1.03 6.15 -13.10
N VAL A 98 -0.91 5.55 -14.28
CA VAL A 98 -1.48 6.07 -15.53
C VAL A 98 -2.40 5.01 -16.14
N MET A 99 -3.27 5.42 -17.06
CA MET A 99 -4.08 4.49 -17.85
C MET A 99 -3.46 4.34 -19.24
N GLU A 100 -3.07 3.13 -19.60
CA GLU A 100 -2.56 2.75 -20.94
C GLU A 100 -3.52 1.72 -21.54
N ASP A 101 -4.15 2.03 -22.68
CA ASP A 101 -5.14 1.15 -23.34
C ASP A 101 -6.26 0.63 -22.42
N GLY A 102 -6.73 1.48 -21.51
CA GLY A 102 -7.76 1.12 -20.52
C GLY A 102 -7.24 0.26 -19.36
N GLN A 103 -5.92 0.03 -19.26
CA GLN A 103 -5.29 -0.72 -18.18
C GLN A 103 -4.47 0.20 -17.27
N PRO A 104 -4.55 0.03 -15.94
CA PRO A 104 -3.77 0.81 -15.00
C PRO A 104 -2.33 0.29 -14.98
N VAL A 105 -1.39 1.21 -15.12
CA VAL A 105 0.04 0.95 -15.04
C VAL A 105 0.60 1.76 -13.88
N VAL A 106 1.15 1.06 -12.88
CA VAL A 106 1.80 1.68 -11.72
C VAL A 106 3.15 2.20 -12.17
N LYS A 107 3.39 3.50 -12.02
CA LYS A 107 4.63 4.16 -12.46
C LYS A 107 5.58 4.38 -11.28
N LYS A 108 5.05 4.87 -10.17
CA LYS A 108 5.83 5.19 -8.98
C LYS A 108 5.08 4.85 -7.71
N VAL A 109 5.81 4.43 -6.67
CA VAL A 109 5.31 4.37 -5.29
C VAL A 109 6.29 5.11 -4.38
N VAL A 110 5.79 6.10 -3.66
CA VAL A 110 6.49 6.68 -2.52
C VAL A 110 6.10 5.90 -1.27
N CYS A 111 7.07 5.37 -0.54
CA CYS A 111 6.87 4.61 0.69
C CYS A 111 7.60 5.30 1.85
N ALA A 112 6.84 5.85 2.80
CA ALA A 112 7.36 6.40 4.04
C ALA A 112 7.25 5.37 5.16
N VAL A 113 8.33 5.19 5.93
CA VAL A 113 8.42 4.15 6.95
C VAL A 113 8.99 4.72 8.25
N ASP A 114 8.36 4.38 9.37
CA ASP A 114 8.91 4.56 10.71
C ASP A 114 9.08 3.17 11.34
N CYS A 115 10.35 2.73 11.41
CA CYS A 115 10.75 1.46 12.01
C CYS A 115 11.73 1.64 13.17
N GLY A 116 11.72 2.81 13.82
CA GLY A 116 12.79 3.20 14.73
C GLY A 116 14.11 3.45 13.99
N ILE A 117 15.24 3.28 14.68
CA ILE A 117 16.57 3.44 14.10
C ILE A 117 16.80 2.43 12.97
N VAL A 118 17.21 2.94 11.80
CA VAL A 118 17.55 2.11 10.64
C VAL A 118 18.97 1.54 10.79
N ILE A 119 19.08 0.25 11.10
CA ILE A 119 20.37 -0.42 11.37
C ILE A 119 21.24 -0.57 10.11
N ASN A 120 20.65 -0.98 8.99
CA ASN A 120 21.33 -1.12 7.70
C ASN A 120 20.50 -0.41 6.62
N PRO A 121 20.81 0.85 6.28
CA PRO A 121 20.01 1.64 5.34
C PRO A 121 19.82 1.00 3.97
N LEU A 122 20.87 0.38 3.42
CA LEU A 122 20.80 -0.27 2.11
C LEU A 122 19.91 -1.52 2.16
N GLY A 123 20.09 -2.36 3.19
CA GLY A 123 19.28 -3.56 3.38
C GLY A 123 17.81 -3.23 3.65
N ALA A 124 17.56 -2.20 4.46
CA ALA A 124 16.23 -1.71 4.80
C ALA A 124 15.51 -1.19 3.54
N LYS A 125 16.19 -0.35 2.76
CA LYS A 125 15.67 0.16 1.48
C LYS A 125 15.30 -0.99 0.54
N ASN A 126 16.21 -1.92 0.29
CA ASN A 126 15.95 -3.07 -0.58
C ASN A 126 14.76 -3.92 -0.09
N GLN A 127 14.59 -4.05 1.23
CA GLN A 127 13.47 -4.81 1.79
C GLN A 127 12.12 -4.14 1.57
N ILE A 128 12.08 -2.82 1.70
CA ILE A 128 10.88 -2.02 1.49
C ILE A 128 10.52 -2.02 0.01
N GLU A 129 11.48 -1.75 -0.89
CA GLU A 129 11.30 -1.81 -2.34
C GLU A 129 10.75 -3.17 -2.78
N GLY A 130 11.36 -4.25 -2.29
CA GLY A 130 10.88 -5.60 -2.56
C GLY A 130 9.49 -5.89 -1.98
N GLY A 131 9.15 -5.33 -0.81
CA GLY A 131 7.81 -5.48 -0.21
C GLY A 131 6.72 -4.75 -0.97
N VAL A 132 7.01 -3.53 -1.44
CA VAL A 132 6.11 -2.78 -2.32
C VAL A 132 5.90 -3.58 -3.60
N VAL A 133 6.97 -3.94 -4.33
CA VAL A 133 6.88 -4.69 -5.59
C VAL A 133 6.10 -6.00 -5.43
N ASP A 134 6.30 -6.72 -4.32
CA ASP A 134 5.56 -7.94 -4.00
C ASP A 134 4.06 -7.66 -3.77
N GLY A 135 3.74 -6.64 -2.96
CA GLY A 135 2.36 -6.21 -2.70
C GLY A 135 1.62 -5.77 -3.96
N ILE A 136 2.28 -5.02 -4.84
CA ILE A 136 1.76 -4.65 -6.17
C ILE A 136 1.53 -5.91 -6.99
N GLY A 137 2.51 -6.82 -7.03
CA GLY A 137 2.40 -8.03 -7.82
C GLY A 137 1.23 -8.92 -7.40
N HIS A 138 1.01 -9.04 -6.11
CA HIS A 138 -0.14 -9.77 -5.56
C HIS A 138 -1.47 -9.06 -5.85
N ALA A 139 -1.56 -7.75 -5.61
CA ALA A 139 -2.78 -7.00 -5.84
C ALA A 139 -3.17 -6.93 -7.32
N MET A 140 -2.18 -6.78 -8.20
CA MET A 140 -2.40 -6.63 -9.64
C MET A 140 -2.54 -7.96 -10.38
N TYR A 141 -1.85 -9.03 -9.97
CA TYR A 141 -1.62 -10.19 -10.85
C TYR A 141 -1.79 -11.56 -10.20
N GLY A 142 -1.52 -11.69 -8.90
CA GLY A 142 -1.46 -12.97 -8.21
C GLY A 142 -2.83 -13.64 -8.12
N ASP A 143 -2.99 -14.78 -8.80
CA ASP A 143 -4.23 -15.54 -8.78
C ASP A 143 -3.97 -17.04 -8.85
N LEU A 144 -4.33 -17.75 -7.78
CA LEU A 144 -4.21 -19.20 -7.67
C LEU A 144 -5.60 -19.82 -7.49
N GLU A 145 -6.29 -20.01 -8.60
CA GLU A 145 -7.59 -20.66 -8.62
C GLU A 145 -7.45 -22.17 -8.34
N PHE A 146 -8.52 -22.76 -7.81
CA PHE A 146 -8.61 -24.20 -7.56
C PHE A 146 -9.78 -24.79 -8.34
N ASP A 147 -9.51 -25.85 -9.11
CA ASP A 147 -10.52 -26.66 -9.81
C ASP A 147 -10.51 -28.09 -9.23
N GLY A 148 -11.67 -28.55 -8.76
CA GLY A 148 -11.80 -29.87 -8.11
C GLY A 148 -10.83 -30.09 -6.94
N GLY A 149 -10.47 -29.03 -6.21
CA GLY A 149 -9.52 -29.08 -5.10
C GLY A 149 -8.04 -29.11 -5.51
N LYS A 150 -7.72 -28.89 -6.79
CA LYS A 150 -6.34 -28.81 -7.30
C LYS A 150 -6.04 -27.41 -7.82
N PRO A 151 -4.81 -26.90 -7.62
CA PRO A 151 -4.40 -25.64 -8.25
C PRO A 151 -4.56 -25.71 -9.77
N SER A 152 -5.19 -24.69 -10.36
CA SER A 152 -5.36 -24.58 -11.82
C SER A 152 -4.02 -24.28 -12.52
N SER A 153 -3.10 -23.66 -11.79
CA SER A 153 -1.75 -23.31 -12.24
C SER A 153 -0.70 -24.15 -11.53
N THR A 154 0.21 -24.74 -12.31
CA THR A 154 1.29 -25.60 -11.81
C THR A 154 2.69 -25.01 -12.04
N ASN A 155 2.79 -23.84 -12.69
CA ASN A 155 4.04 -23.15 -13.00
C ASN A 155 3.79 -21.63 -13.19
N PHE A 156 4.86 -20.84 -13.20
CA PHE A 156 4.86 -19.37 -13.22
C PHE A 156 4.55 -18.75 -14.58
N ASP A 157 4.36 -19.56 -15.62
CA ASP A 157 3.80 -19.13 -16.91
C ASP A 157 2.30 -18.83 -16.77
N LYS A 158 1.58 -19.65 -15.99
CA LYS A 158 0.15 -19.49 -15.70
C LYS A 158 -0.13 -18.76 -14.39
N TYR A 159 0.62 -19.08 -13.33
CA TYR A 159 0.56 -18.32 -12.08
C TYR A 159 1.37 -17.03 -12.26
N ARG A 160 0.68 -15.91 -12.51
CA ARG A 160 1.30 -14.66 -12.92
C ARG A 160 1.82 -13.88 -11.72
N LEU A 161 3.14 -13.87 -11.58
CA LEU A 161 3.85 -12.88 -10.76
C LEU A 161 4.11 -11.60 -11.57
N ILE A 162 4.37 -10.50 -10.86
CA ILE A 162 4.83 -9.24 -11.45
C ILE A 162 6.09 -9.45 -12.30
N ARG A 163 6.18 -8.78 -13.44
CA ARG A 163 7.34 -8.83 -14.33
C ARG A 163 8.16 -7.55 -14.23
N PHE A 164 9.41 -7.60 -14.69
CA PHE A 164 10.32 -6.45 -14.59
C PHE A 164 9.74 -5.18 -15.24
N ARG A 165 9.11 -5.30 -16.41
CA ARG A 165 8.46 -4.15 -17.09
C ARG A 165 7.26 -3.54 -16.34
N GLU A 166 6.74 -4.25 -15.34
CA GLU A 166 5.58 -3.87 -14.52
C GLU A 166 6.01 -3.38 -13.13
N ALA A 167 7.29 -3.55 -12.77
CA ALA A 167 7.81 -3.05 -11.52
C ALA A 167 7.90 -1.51 -11.60
N PRO A 168 7.28 -0.78 -10.66
CA PRO A 168 7.37 0.67 -10.65
C PRO A 168 8.71 1.13 -10.09
N GLU A 169 8.99 2.42 -10.22
CA GLU A 169 9.97 3.09 -9.37
C GLU A 169 9.43 3.13 -7.92
N VAL A 170 10.27 2.76 -6.95
CA VAL A 170 9.91 2.83 -5.52
C VAL A 170 10.88 3.77 -4.81
N GLU A 171 10.35 4.86 -4.27
CA GLU A 171 11.09 5.82 -3.47
C GLU A 171 10.83 5.56 -1.98
N VAL A 172 11.89 5.26 -1.23
CA VAL A 172 11.78 4.92 0.21
C VAL A 172 12.29 6.07 1.06
N TYR A 173 11.50 6.50 2.03
CA TYR A 173 11.84 7.53 3.00
C TYR A 173 11.63 7.01 4.41
N PHE A 174 12.62 7.20 5.28
CA PHE A 174 12.54 6.84 6.68
C PHE A 174 12.27 8.09 7.53
N VAL A 175 11.41 7.96 8.53
CA VAL A 175 11.29 8.95 9.59
C VAL A 175 12.52 8.84 10.49
N GLU A 176 13.25 9.95 10.68
CA GLU A 176 14.43 9.98 11.55
C GLU A 176 14.00 10.08 13.01
N ASN A 177 14.38 9.08 13.83
CA ASN A 177 14.19 9.08 15.27
C ASN A 177 15.17 8.09 15.95
N ASP A 178 15.22 8.13 17.29
CA ASP A 178 16.11 7.31 18.13
C ASP A 178 15.38 6.13 18.81
N LEU A 179 14.21 5.71 18.30
CA LEU A 179 13.45 4.60 18.88
C LEU A 179 14.11 3.24 18.55
N ASP A 180 13.83 2.23 19.38
CA ASP A 180 14.31 0.87 19.16
C ASP A 180 13.87 0.34 17.78
N PRO A 181 14.73 -0.41 17.07
CA PRO A 181 14.43 -0.91 15.73
C PRO A 181 13.29 -1.94 15.75
N THR A 182 12.39 -1.85 14.77
CA THR A 182 11.24 -2.76 14.60
C THR A 182 11.33 -3.59 13.32
N GLY A 183 10.30 -4.40 13.02
CA GLY A 183 10.34 -5.32 11.88
C GLY A 183 10.19 -4.61 10.53
N LEU A 184 11.04 -4.95 9.55
CA LEU A 184 10.95 -4.43 8.17
C LEU A 184 10.67 -5.51 7.11
N GLY A 185 10.53 -6.77 7.54
CA GLY A 185 10.34 -7.90 6.63
C GLY A 185 9.05 -7.83 5.81
N GLU A 186 8.02 -7.21 6.35
CA GLU A 186 6.62 -7.37 5.93
C GLU A 186 5.83 -6.04 5.77
N PRO A 187 6.09 -4.96 6.54
CA PRO A 187 5.18 -3.81 6.61
C PRO A 187 4.91 -2.99 5.35
N SER A 188 5.77 -3.04 4.33
CA SER A 188 5.53 -2.33 3.06
C SER A 188 4.67 -3.10 2.05
N LEU A 189 4.31 -4.35 2.35
CA LEU A 189 3.43 -5.12 1.47
C LEU A 189 1.94 -4.75 1.65
N PRO A 190 1.38 -4.69 2.87
CA PRO A 190 -0.06 -4.44 3.08
C PRO A 190 -0.61 -3.15 2.44
N PRO A 191 0.04 -1.98 2.57
CA PRO A 191 -0.54 -0.74 2.06
C PRO A 191 -0.53 -0.63 0.53
N ALA A 192 0.36 -1.34 -0.18
CA ALA A 192 0.54 -1.23 -1.63
C ALA A 192 -0.74 -1.50 -2.43
N GLY A 193 -1.46 -2.57 -2.09
CA GLY A 193 -2.72 -2.92 -2.76
C GLY A 193 -3.81 -1.86 -2.56
N GLY A 194 -3.89 -1.26 -1.36
CA GLY A 194 -4.81 -0.17 -1.05
C GLY A 194 -4.48 1.11 -1.82
N ALA A 195 -3.19 1.48 -1.87
CA ALA A 195 -2.74 2.68 -2.58
C ALA A 195 -3.10 2.57 -4.07
N ILE A 196 -2.86 1.41 -4.69
CA ILE A 196 -3.20 1.18 -6.09
C ILE A 196 -4.71 1.17 -6.32
N ALA A 197 -5.49 0.47 -5.50
CA ALA A 197 -6.95 0.45 -5.65
C ALA A 197 -7.55 1.86 -5.59
N ASN A 198 -7.05 2.68 -4.66
CA ASN A 198 -7.45 4.07 -4.48
C ASN A 198 -7.02 4.95 -5.67
N ALA A 199 -5.87 4.67 -6.28
CA ALA A 199 -5.41 5.35 -7.50
C ALA A 199 -6.28 4.98 -8.71
N ILE A 200 -6.59 3.68 -8.87
CA ILE A 200 -7.47 3.18 -9.94
C ILE A 200 -8.86 3.81 -9.81
N TYR A 201 -9.41 3.87 -8.59
CA TYR A 201 -10.67 4.55 -8.36
C TYR A 201 -10.64 6.01 -8.84
N ARG A 202 -9.59 6.76 -8.53
CA ARG A 202 -9.49 8.16 -8.97
C ARG A 202 -9.47 8.29 -10.49
N ALA A 203 -8.86 7.32 -11.18
CA ALA A 203 -8.81 7.23 -12.63
C ALA A 203 -10.14 6.84 -13.29
N THR A 204 -10.84 5.86 -12.72
CA THR A 204 -12.00 5.21 -13.38
C THR A 204 -13.34 5.59 -12.79
N LYS A 205 -13.36 6.12 -11.56
CA LYS A 205 -14.55 6.30 -10.70
C LYS A 205 -15.29 4.99 -10.42
N LYS A 206 -14.62 3.85 -10.57
CA LYS A 206 -15.16 2.51 -10.28
C LYS A 206 -14.33 1.87 -9.18
N ARG A 207 -14.98 1.47 -8.09
CA ARG A 207 -14.33 0.80 -6.95
C ARG A 207 -14.02 -0.65 -7.31
N ILE A 208 -12.87 -1.13 -6.86
CA ILE A 208 -12.47 -2.52 -7.02
C ILE A 208 -12.49 -3.18 -5.65
N TYR A 209 -13.19 -4.30 -5.54
CA TYR A 209 -13.33 -5.07 -4.29
C TYR A 209 -12.63 -6.43 -4.35
N LYS A 210 -12.04 -6.78 -5.49
CA LYS A 210 -11.47 -8.10 -5.75
C LYS A 210 -10.11 -7.98 -6.42
N GLN A 211 -9.16 -8.74 -5.92
CA GLN A 211 -7.87 -9.00 -6.55
C GLN A 211 -7.94 -10.30 -7.37
N PRO A 212 -7.12 -10.45 -8.42
CA PRO A 212 -6.19 -9.45 -8.95
C PRO A 212 -6.91 -8.36 -9.74
N PHE A 213 -6.41 -7.13 -9.67
CA PHE A 213 -7.06 -5.98 -10.30
C PHE A 213 -7.17 -6.13 -11.82
N ILE A 214 -6.16 -6.64 -12.52
CA ILE A 214 -6.21 -6.75 -14.00
C ILE A 214 -7.33 -7.64 -14.55
N LYS A 215 -7.94 -8.49 -13.72
CA LYS A 215 -9.05 -9.36 -14.13
C LYS A 215 -10.42 -8.71 -13.95
N GLN A 216 -10.50 -7.52 -13.36
CA GLN A 216 -11.78 -6.89 -13.03
C GLN A 216 -12.29 -6.11 -14.25
N GLU A 217 -13.50 -6.45 -14.73
CA GLU A 217 -14.15 -5.79 -15.88
C GLU A 217 -14.37 -4.29 -15.61
N GLU A 218 -14.51 -3.92 -14.33
CA GLU A 218 -14.63 -2.54 -13.88
C GLU A 218 -13.43 -1.67 -14.30
N ILE A 219 -12.28 -2.26 -14.58
CA ILE A 219 -11.07 -1.55 -15.01
C ILE A 219 -11.06 -1.28 -16.52
N LEU A 220 -11.67 -2.16 -17.31
CA LEU A 220 -11.55 -2.19 -18.78
C LEU A 220 -12.42 -1.19 -19.53
N GLY A 221 -13.24 -0.41 -18.82
CA GLY A 221 -14.12 0.61 -19.42
C GLY A 221 -15.47 0.05 -19.83
#